data_AF-A0A7W5PPR5-F1
#
_entry.id   AF-A0A7W5PPR5-F1
#
_cell.length_a   1.000
_cell.length_b   1.000
_cell.length_c   1.000
_cell.angle_alpha   90.00
_cell.angle_beta   90.00
_cell.angle_gamma   90.00
#
_symmetry.space_group_name_H-M   'P 1'
#
loop_
_entity.id
_entity.type
_entity.pdbx_description
1 polymer ?
#
loop_
_entity_poly.entity_id
_entity_poly.type
_entity_poly.pdbx_seq_one_letter_code
_entity_poly.pdbx_strand_id
1 'polypeptide(L)'
;MNWVPLNSKQIRAVSYDPQVQVLHIKFAGGRSVRHNGVLPHIYDNLIETDDPEFYYKYYLEPSRVQAGWWQSLGASSYAVKLLIFLIGVLVITTTALEESGELPIYLSEITESGTAAPASVDGAVISPQ
;
A
#
# COMPACT_ATOMS: atom_id res chain seq x y z
N MET A 1 2.15 -32.53 -0.11
CA MET A 1 1.11 -32.17 -1.10
C MET A 1 0.63 -33.44 -1.78
N ASN A 2 -0.67 -33.70 -1.74
CA ASN A 2 -1.30 -34.86 -2.39
C ASN A 2 -1.70 -34.46 -3.82
N TRP A 3 -1.14 -35.15 -4.82
CA TRP A 3 -1.40 -34.86 -6.23
C TRP A 3 -2.44 -35.82 -6.79
N VAL A 4 -3.52 -35.26 -7.32
CA VAL A 4 -4.61 -35.97 -7.98
C VAL A 4 -4.42 -35.86 -9.50
N PRO A 5 -4.28 -36.98 -10.24
CA PRO A 5 -4.18 -36.93 -11.69
C PRO A 5 -5.51 -36.51 -12.31
N LEU A 6 -5.45 -35.77 -13.42
CA LEU A 6 -6.64 -35.38 -14.18
C LEU A 6 -6.67 -36.08 -15.54
N ASN A 7 -7.87 -36.39 -16.03
CA ASN A 7 -8.08 -36.93 -17.36
C ASN A 7 -7.99 -35.80 -18.41
N SER A 8 -6.78 -35.36 -18.72
CA SER A 8 -6.53 -34.26 -19.66
C SER A 8 -5.21 -34.47 -20.41
N LYS A 9 -5.15 -33.95 -21.65
CA LYS A 9 -3.91 -33.96 -22.46
C LYS A 9 -2.95 -32.88 -21.98
N GLN A 10 -3.48 -31.72 -21.57
CA GLN A 10 -2.71 -30.56 -21.16
C GLN A 10 -2.47 -30.46 -19.66
N ILE A 11 -3.39 -30.94 -18.83
CA ILE A 11 -3.30 -30.88 -17.36
C ILE A 11 -3.05 -32.29 -16.83
N ARG A 12 -1.94 -32.47 -16.12
CA ARG A 12 -1.51 -33.79 -15.63
C ARG A 12 -2.05 -34.09 -14.26
N ALA A 13 -1.95 -33.13 -13.35
CA ALA A 13 -2.35 -33.33 -11.97
C ALA A 13 -2.59 -31.99 -11.27
N VAL A 14 -3.36 -32.06 -10.19
CA VAL A 14 -3.62 -30.95 -9.29
C VAL A 14 -3.39 -31.33 -7.85
N SER A 15 -3.07 -30.35 -7.01
CA SER A 15 -2.98 -30.49 -5.56
C SER A 15 -3.69 -29.30 -4.95
N TYR A 16 -4.52 -29.55 -3.94
CA TYR A 16 -5.28 -28.51 -3.27
C TYR A 16 -5.00 -28.51 -1.78
N ASP A 17 -4.85 -27.31 -1.21
CA ASP A 17 -4.78 -27.08 0.23
C ASP A 17 -6.02 -26.28 0.66
N PRO A 18 -6.98 -26.91 1.37
CA PRO A 18 -8.21 -26.24 1.79
C PRO A 18 -8.00 -25.23 2.91
N GLN A 19 -6.93 -25.35 3.71
CA GLN A 19 -6.68 -24.46 4.85
C GLN A 19 -6.29 -23.06 4.37
N VAL A 20 -5.52 -23.00 3.28
CA VAL A 20 -5.06 -21.74 2.67
C VAL A 20 -5.71 -21.44 1.31
N GLN A 21 -6.64 -22.30 0.86
CA GLN A 21 -7.35 -22.18 -0.43
C GLN A 21 -6.40 -22.04 -1.62
N VAL A 22 -5.35 -22.88 -1.65
CA VAL A 22 -4.33 -22.84 -2.69
C VAL A 22 -4.46 -24.06 -3.58
N LEU A 23 -4.64 -23.81 -4.89
CA LEU A 23 -4.64 -24.84 -5.92
C LEU A 23 -3.33 -24.78 -6.71
N HIS A 24 -2.64 -25.92 -6.78
CA HIS A 24 -1.48 -26.12 -7.65
C HIS A 24 -1.86 -26.99 -8.84
N ILE A 25 -1.41 -26.61 -10.03
CA ILE A 25 -1.71 -27.31 -11.29
C ILE A 25 -0.41 -27.63 -12.01
N LYS A 26 -0.26 -28.87 -12.47
CA LYS A 26 0.85 -29.33 -13.31
C LYS A 26 0.38 -29.57 -14.74
N PHE A 27 1.08 -28.97 -15.70
CA PHE A 27 0.77 -29.10 -17.12
C PHE A 27 1.69 -30.11 -17.82
N ALA A 28 1.21 -30.66 -18.93
CA ALA A 28 1.98 -31.44 -19.88
C ALA A 28 3.00 -30.52 -20.57
N GLY A 29 4.24 -30.57 -20.11
CA GLY A 29 5.28 -29.59 -20.46
C GLY A 29 6.08 -29.09 -19.25
N GLY A 30 5.72 -29.54 -18.03
CA GLY A 30 6.49 -29.26 -16.81
C GLY A 30 6.19 -27.91 -16.19
N ARG A 31 5.44 -27.03 -16.87
CA ARG A 31 4.91 -25.80 -16.28
C ARG A 31 4.01 -26.15 -15.10
N SER A 32 4.16 -25.40 -14.00
CA SER A 32 3.23 -25.43 -12.88
C SER A 32 2.67 -24.04 -12.61
N VAL A 33 1.42 -23.98 -12.17
CA VAL A 33 0.73 -22.74 -11.82
C VAL A 33 0.14 -22.88 -10.43
N ARG A 34 0.20 -21.78 -9.66
CA ARG A 34 -0.39 -21.66 -8.33
C ARG A 34 -1.51 -20.64 -8.37
N HIS A 35 -2.67 -21.03 -7.89
CA HIS A 35 -3.85 -20.19 -7.73
C HIS A 35 -4.18 -20.03 -6.26
N ASN A 36 -4.47 -18.81 -5.84
CA ASN A 36 -4.87 -18.48 -4.47
C ASN A 36 -6.37 -18.19 -4.42
N GLY A 37 -6.99 -18.45 -3.27
CA GLY A 37 -8.41 -18.15 -3.06
C GLY A 37 -9.34 -19.06 -3.88
N VAL A 38 -8.87 -20.24 -4.29
CA VAL A 38 -9.72 -21.21 -4.97
C VAL A 38 -10.61 -21.88 -3.92
N LEU A 39 -11.92 -21.66 -4.01
CA LEU A 39 -12.89 -22.23 -3.08
C LEU A 39 -12.95 -23.76 -3.23
N PRO A 40 -13.22 -24.51 -2.14
CA PRO A 40 -13.22 -25.98 -2.17
C PRO A 40 -14.08 -26.58 -3.28
N HIS A 41 -15.30 -26.08 -3.46
CA HIS A 41 -16.20 -26.59 -4.51
C HIS A 41 -15.67 -26.37 -5.94
N ILE A 42 -14.80 -25.39 -6.18
CA ILE A 42 -14.17 -25.19 -7.50
C ILE A 42 -13.12 -26.28 -7.74
N TYR A 43 -12.40 -26.68 -6.69
CA TYR A 43 -11.49 -27.82 -6.76
C TYR A 43 -12.24 -29.14 -6.98
N ASP A 44 -13.32 -29.38 -6.23
CA ASP A 44 -14.13 -30.59 -6.36
C ASP A 44 -14.68 -30.73 -7.79
N ASN A 45 -15.26 -29.66 -8.33
CA ASN A 45 -15.72 -29.62 -9.72
C ASN A 45 -14.60 -29.86 -10.75
N LEU A 46 -13.38 -29.39 -10.50
CA LEU A 46 -12.23 -29.60 -11.40
C LEU A 46 -11.77 -31.06 -11.44
N ILE A 47 -11.89 -31.80 -10.33
CA ILE A 47 -11.49 -33.21 -10.30
C ILE A 47 -12.61 -34.15 -10.77
N GLU A 48 -13.87 -33.71 -10.67
CA GLU A 48 -15.05 -34.49 -11.08
C GLU A 48 -15.45 -34.27 -12.55
N THR A 49 -15.06 -33.16 -13.17
CA THR A 49 -15.41 -32.84 -14.56
C THR A 49 -14.81 -33.81 -15.58
N ASP A 50 -15.59 -34.13 -16.61
CA ASP A 50 -15.14 -34.91 -17.77
C ASP A 50 -14.17 -34.13 -18.68
N ASP A 51 -14.19 -32.79 -18.61
CA ASP A 51 -13.28 -31.92 -19.38
C ASP A 51 -12.57 -30.92 -18.46
N PRO A 52 -11.41 -31.33 -17.88
CA PRO A 52 -10.63 -30.46 -17.01
C PRO A 52 -9.98 -29.28 -17.75
N GLU A 53 -9.72 -29.40 -19.06
CA GLU A 53 -9.11 -28.31 -19.84
C GLU A 53 -10.11 -27.17 -20.05
N PHE A 54 -11.34 -27.53 -20.42
CA PHE A 54 -12.44 -26.58 -20.52
C PHE A 54 -12.72 -25.95 -19.15
N TYR A 55 -12.87 -26.75 -18.10
CA TYR A 55 -13.15 -26.23 -16.76
C TYR A 55 -12.06 -25.25 -16.32
N TYR A 56 -10.80 -25.63 -16.49
CA TYR A 56 -9.67 -24.78 -16.16
C TYR A 56 -9.71 -23.44 -16.90
N LYS A 57 -9.89 -23.48 -18.22
CA LYS A 57 -9.90 -22.28 -19.07
C LYS A 57 -11.01 -21.30 -18.67
N TYR A 58 -12.19 -21.80 -18.32
CA TYR A 58 -13.34 -20.94 -18.06
C TYR A 58 -13.42 -20.42 -16.63
N TYR A 59 -13.02 -21.22 -15.65
CA TYR A 59 -13.21 -20.92 -14.22
C TYR A 59 -11.92 -20.63 -13.44
N LEU A 60 -10.76 -21.09 -13.94
CA LEU A 60 -9.50 -21.09 -13.19
C LEU A 60 -8.33 -20.40 -13.91
N GLU A 61 -8.48 -19.98 -15.16
CA GLU A 61 -7.40 -19.28 -15.86
C GLU A 61 -7.00 -18.02 -15.06
N PRO A 62 -5.70 -17.72 -14.86
CA PRO A 62 -5.24 -16.64 -13.98
C PRO A 62 -5.82 -15.25 -14.29
N SER A 63 -6.32 -15.05 -15.51
CA SER A 63 -7.02 -13.82 -15.91
C SER A 63 -8.41 -13.67 -15.27
N ARG A 64 -8.96 -14.74 -14.68
CA ARG A 64 -10.35 -14.84 -14.22
C ARG A 64 -10.50 -15.14 -12.75
N VAL A 65 -9.56 -15.89 -12.18
CA VAL A 65 -9.43 -15.99 -10.72
C VAL A 65 -8.70 -14.72 -10.31
N GLN A 66 -9.41 -13.77 -9.70
CA GLN A 66 -8.79 -12.55 -9.18
C GLN A 66 -7.55 -12.97 -8.37
N ALA A 67 -6.36 -12.70 -8.92
CA ALA A 67 -5.18 -12.47 -8.11
C ALA A 67 -5.50 -11.19 -7.36
N GLY A 68 -6.27 -11.31 -6.27
CA GLY A 68 -6.73 -10.19 -5.49
C GLY A 68 -5.52 -9.31 -5.21
N TRP A 69 -5.57 -8.06 -5.67
CA TRP A 69 -4.43 -7.13 -5.55
C TRP A 69 -3.91 -7.10 -4.09
N TRP A 70 -4.81 -7.39 -3.15
CA TRP A 70 -4.61 -7.45 -1.71
C TRP A 70 -3.54 -8.46 -1.24
N GLN A 71 -3.17 -9.48 -2.02
CA GLN A 71 -2.02 -10.35 -1.67
C GLN A 71 -0.66 -9.78 -2.08
N SER A 72 -0.63 -8.75 -2.93
CA SER A 72 0.59 -7.97 -3.23
C SER A 72 0.74 -6.75 -2.32
N LEU A 73 0.20 -6.80 -1.10
CA LEU A 73 0.64 -5.98 0.03
C LEU A 73 1.68 -6.70 0.89
N GLY A 74 2.30 -7.77 0.36
CA GLY A 74 3.65 -8.11 0.77
C GLY A 74 4.55 -6.93 0.40
N ALA A 75 4.64 -5.94 1.29
CA ALA A 75 5.53 -4.81 1.16
C ALA A 75 6.91 -5.38 0.79
N SER A 76 7.32 -5.12 -0.45
CA SER A 76 8.66 -5.46 -0.92
C SER A 76 9.65 -5.07 0.16
N SER A 77 10.63 -5.92 0.47
CA SER A 77 11.63 -5.63 1.52
C SER A 77 12.24 -4.24 1.35
N TYR A 78 12.34 -3.76 0.11
CA TYR A 78 12.77 -2.40 -0.20
C TYR A 78 11.81 -1.31 0.31
N ALA A 79 10.49 -1.49 0.17
CA ALA A 79 9.50 -0.54 0.69
C ALA A 79 9.56 -0.47 2.23
N VAL A 80 9.70 -1.62 2.90
CA VAL A 80 9.87 -1.66 4.37
C VAL A 80 11.18 -0.97 4.78
N LYS A 81 12.28 -1.24 4.06
CA LYS A 81 13.57 -0.58 4.32
C LYS A 81 13.51 0.93 4.13
N LEU A 82 12.85 1.42 3.08
CA LEU A 82 12.67 2.85 2.84
C LEU A 82 11.84 3.51 3.95
N LEU A 83 10.78 2.86 4.42
CA LEU A 83 9.99 3.36 5.55
C LEU A 83 10.84 3.48 6.82
N ILE A 84 11.64 2.46 7.13
CA ILE A 84 12.55 2.49 8.29
C ILE A 84 13.57 3.62 8.14
N PHE A 85 14.14 3.82 6.96
CA PHE A 85 15.06 4.92 6.68
C PHE A 85 14.38 6.29 6.86
N LEU A 86 13.16 6.47 6.35
CA LEU A 86 12.41 7.72 6.50
C LEU A 86 12.09 8.04 7.97
N ILE A 87 11.68 7.03 8.74
CA ILE A 87 11.45 7.19 10.18
C ILE A 87 12.77 7.55 10.88
N GLY A 88 13.87 6.88 10.54
CA GLY A 88 15.20 7.20 11.08
C GLY A 88 15.65 8.64 10.80
N VAL A 89 15.48 9.12 9.56
CA VAL A 89 15.80 10.50 9.19
C VAL A 89 14.93 11.49 9.97
N LEU A 90 13.63 11.23 10.10
CA LEU A 90 12.71 12.10 10.85
C LEU A 90 13.09 12.19 12.34
N VAL A 91 13.50 11.08 12.96
CA VAL A 91 13.95 11.08 14.35
C VAL A 91 15.24 11.89 14.49
N ILE A 92 16.22 11.71 13.60
CA ILE A 92 17.48 12.47 13.66
C ILE A 92 17.25 13.97 13.51
N THR A 93 16.40 14.39 12.55
CA THR A 93 16.13 15.81 12.35
C THR A 93 15.38 16.44 13.51
N THR A 94 14.42 15.72 14.12
CA THR A 94 13.69 16.22 15.29
C THR A 94 14.57 16.33 16.53
N THR A 95 15.46 15.36 16.77
CA THR A 95 16.42 15.44 17.89
C THR A 95 17.48 16.51 17.67
N ALA A 96 17.94 16.71 16.43
CA ALA A 96 18.86 17.80 16.10
C ALA A 96 18.19 19.18 16.26
N LEU A 97 16.88 19.28 15.94
CA LEU A 97 16.11 20.51 16.15
C LEU A 97 15.89 20.82 17.63
N GLU A 98 15.73 19.79 18.47
CA GLU A 98 15.56 19.96 19.91
C GLU A 98 16.88 20.35 20.60
N GLU A 99 18.02 19.90 20.06
CA GLU A 99 19.35 20.32 20.51
C GLU A 99 19.73 21.73 20.03
N SER A 100 19.27 22.15 18.85
CA SER A 100 19.36 23.54 18.38
C SER A 100 18.14 24.33 18.87
N GLY A 101 18.10 24.65 20.17
CA GLY A 101 17.00 25.37 20.82
C GLY A 101 16.78 26.81 20.32
N GLU A 102 16.35 26.99 19.07
CA GLU A 102 15.81 28.25 18.55
C GLU A 102 14.65 27.94 17.59
N LEU A 103 13.43 28.05 18.12
CA LEU A 103 12.26 28.32 17.30
C LEU A 103 12.47 29.67 16.61
N PRO A 104 12.47 29.78 15.27
CA PRO A 104 12.31 31.08 14.66
C PRO A 104 10.83 31.47 14.79
N ILE A 105 10.45 31.98 15.97
CA ILE A 105 9.35 32.92 16.03
C ILE A 105 9.86 34.13 15.27
N TYR A 106 9.53 34.20 13.98
CA TYR A 106 9.57 35.44 13.23
C TYR A 106 8.54 36.38 13.87
N LEU A 107 8.94 37.02 14.97
CA LEU A 107 8.42 38.30 15.37
C LEU A 107 8.83 39.24 14.25
N SER A 108 7.89 39.50 13.34
CA SER A 108 7.95 40.62 12.42
C SER A 108 8.09 41.89 13.26
N GLU A 109 9.35 42.26 13.48
CA GLU A 109 9.77 43.58 13.87
C GLU A 109 9.32 44.54 12.77
N ILE A 110 8.15 45.15 12.97
CA ILE A 110 7.64 46.24 12.14
C ILE A 110 8.40 47.51 12.57
N THR A 111 9.68 47.60 12.19
CA THR A 111 10.43 48.86 12.26
C THR A 111 10.16 49.63 10.97
N GLU A 112 9.04 50.34 10.95
CA GLU A 112 8.77 51.40 9.96
C GLU A 112 9.69 52.59 10.28
N SER A 113 10.80 52.72 9.54
CA SER A 113 11.67 53.90 9.59
C SER A 113 11.13 54.97 8.64
N GLY A 114 10.90 56.20 9.13
CA GLY A 114 10.47 57.29 8.24
C GLY A 114 10.21 58.64 8.90
N THR A 115 11.26 59.26 9.44
CA THR A 115 11.42 60.67 9.83
C THR A 115 10.51 61.73 9.16
N ALA A 116 9.82 62.53 10.00
CA ALA A 116 9.65 64.00 9.97
C ALA A 116 8.21 64.53 10.11
N ALA A 117 7.84 65.00 11.32
CA ALA A 117 7.28 66.34 11.61
C ALA A 117 6.48 66.33 12.93
N PRO A 118 6.69 67.28 13.85
CA PRO A 118 5.85 67.45 15.02
C PRO A 118 4.64 68.32 14.66
N ALA A 119 3.44 67.79 14.84
CA ALA A 119 2.22 68.60 14.87
C ALA A 119 1.44 68.28 16.14
N SER A 120 1.90 68.85 17.26
CA SER A 120 1.05 69.08 18.42
C SER A 120 0.06 70.18 18.02
N VAL A 121 -1.19 69.81 17.73
CA VAL A 121 -2.30 70.77 17.71
C VAL A 121 -3.07 70.55 19.00
N ASP A 122 -2.87 71.49 19.92
CA ASP A 122 -3.60 71.63 21.16
C ASP A 122 -5.12 71.57 20.91
N GLY A 123 -5.76 70.63 21.60
CA GLY A 123 -7.20 70.62 21.77
C GLY A 123 -7.63 71.86 22.54
N ALA A 124 -8.47 72.67 21.90
CA ALA A 124 -8.97 73.93 22.39
C ALA A 124 -9.52 73.85 23.82
N VAL A 125 -9.02 74.77 24.64
CA VAL A 125 -9.48 75.11 25.97
C VAL A 125 -10.91 75.67 25.93
N ILE A 126 -11.66 75.22 26.93
CA ILE A 126 -13.04 75.57 27.30
C ILE A 126 -13.11 77.06 27.65
N SER A 127 -14.09 77.80 27.10
CA SER A 127 -14.40 79.18 27.53
C SER A 127 -15.07 79.21 28.91
N PRO A 128 -14.70 80.13 29.81
CA PRO A 128 -15.53 80.50 30.95
C PRO A 128 -16.44 81.70 30.63
N GLN A 129 -17.58 81.77 31.32
CA GLN A 129 -18.39 82.99 31.51
C GLN A 129 -17.64 84.03 32.33
#